data_AF-A0A8S4BWM9-F1
#
_entry.id   AF-A0A8S4BWM9-F1
#
_cell.length_a   1.000
_cell.length_b   1.000
_cell.length_c   1.000
_cell.angle_alpha   90.00
_cell.angle_beta   90.00
_cell.angle_gamma   90.00
#
_symmetry.space_group_name_H-M   'P 1'
#
loop_
_entity.id
_entity.type
_entity.pdbx_description
1 polymer ?
#
loop_
_entity_poly.entity_id
_entity_poly.type
_entity_poly.pdbx_seq_one_letter_code
_entity_poly.pdbx_strand_id
1 'polypeptide(L)'
;ARPKGEGLTPYQGKKRCFGEYKCPKCKRKWMSGNSWANMGQECIKCHINVYPHKQRPLEKPDGLDVSDQSKEHPQHLCEKCKVLGYYCRRVQ
;
A
#
# COMPACT_ATOMS: atom_id res chain seq x y z
N ALA A 1 -14.28 15.35 11.65
CA ALA A 1 -14.47 15.11 10.20
C ALA A 1 -13.11 15.11 9.52
N ARG A 2 -12.70 14.04 8.81
CA ARG A 2 -11.43 14.07 8.06
C ARG A 2 -11.62 14.95 6.81
N PRO A 3 -10.72 15.90 6.49
CA PRO A 3 -10.78 16.62 5.23
C PRO A 3 -10.64 15.61 4.09
N LYS A 4 -11.64 15.58 3.21
CA LYS A 4 -11.78 14.66 2.09
C LYS A 4 -10.78 15.06 1.00
N GLY A 5 -9.63 14.42 0.95
CA GLY A 5 -8.98 14.22 -0.35
C GLY A 5 -9.90 13.30 -1.17
N GLU A 6 -10.15 13.62 -2.43
CA GLU A 6 -11.15 13.01 -3.32
C GLU A 6 -10.85 11.54 -3.73
N GLY A 7 -10.04 10.80 -2.98
CA GLY A 7 -9.59 9.46 -3.35
C GLY A 7 -9.91 8.38 -2.33
N LEU A 8 -9.77 7.13 -2.78
CA LEU A 8 -10.02 5.91 -1.98
C LEU A 8 -9.00 5.71 -0.86
N THR A 9 -7.89 6.45 -0.89
CA THR A 9 -6.78 6.33 0.05
C THR A 9 -6.33 7.68 0.60
N PRO A 10 -5.78 7.76 1.83
CA PRO A 10 -5.34 9.03 2.41
C PRO A 10 -4.24 9.75 1.61
N TYR A 11 -3.34 9.02 0.96
CA TYR A 11 -2.29 9.57 0.10
C TYR A 11 -2.77 9.62 -1.35
N GLN A 12 -2.50 10.74 -2.03
CA GLN A 12 -2.89 11.02 -3.41
C GLN A 12 -1.70 11.39 -4.31
N GLY A 13 -0.47 11.10 -3.88
CA GLY A 13 0.72 11.35 -4.69
C GLY A 13 1.02 10.21 -5.68
N LYS A 14 2.02 10.45 -6.55
CA LYS A 14 2.37 9.52 -7.63
C LYS A 14 3.32 8.40 -7.21
N LYS A 15 4.17 8.64 -6.21
CA LYS A 15 5.20 7.69 -5.76
C LYS A 15 4.60 6.61 -4.86
N ARG A 16 5.27 5.47 -4.76
CA ARG A 16 4.96 4.48 -3.71
C ARG A 16 5.20 5.07 -2.31
N CYS A 17 4.40 4.61 -1.36
CA CYS A 17 4.48 5.00 0.03
C CYS A 17 4.32 3.78 0.96
N PHE A 18 4.55 3.98 2.26
CA PHE A 18 4.25 2.97 3.28
C PHE A 18 2.77 3.04 3.66
N GLY A 19 2.05 1.94 3.54
CA GLY A 19 0.63 1.83 3.89
C GLY A 19 0.39 0.89 5.08
N GLU A 20 -0.50 1.29 5.97
CA GLU A 20 -1.04 0.44 7.03
C GLU A 20 -2.45 -0.04 6.65
N TYR A 21 -2.70 -1.33 6.79
CA TYR A 21 -3.93 -1.98 6.36
C TYR A 21 -4.59 -2.68 7.54
N LYS A 22 -5.92 -2.74 7.53
CA LYS A 22 -6.74 -3.48 8.49
C LYS A 22 -7.90 -4.12 7.75
N CYS A 23 -7.90 -5.44 7.68
CA CYS A 23 -8.97 -6.17 7.00
C CYS A 23 -10.32 -5.95 7.74
N PRO A 24 -11.38 -5.49 7.06
CA PRO A 24 -12.67 -5.28 7.71
C PRO A 24 -13.35 -6.60 8.13
N LYS A 25 -13.06 -7.72 7.45
CA LYS A 25 -13.60 -9.04 7.77
C LYS A 25 -12.85 -9.71 8.93
N CYS A 26 -11.57 -10.05 8.75
CA CYS A 26 -10.81 -10.81 9.76
C CYS A 26 -10.01 -9.97 10.76
N LYS A 27 -10.08 -8.63 10.66
CA LYS A 27 -9.38 -7.66 11.54
C LYS A 27 -7.85 -7.75 11.54
N ARG A 28 -7.24 -8.64 10.75
CA ARG A 28 -5.79 -8.72 10.54
C ARG A 28 -5.25 -7.37 10.10
N LYS A 29 -4.13 -6.98 10.69
CA LYS A 29 -3.36 -5.78 10.33
C LYS A 29 -2.08 -6.18 9.64
N TRP A 30 -1.64 -5.39 8.68
CA TRP A 30 -0.34 -5.54 8.04
C TRP A 30 0.14 -4.19 7.52
N MET A 31 1.41 -4.15 7.19
CA MET A 31 2.07 -2.98 6.65
C MET A 31 2.75 -3.34 5.33
N SER A 32 2.86 -2.37 4.42
CA SER A 32 3.51 -2.60 3.13
C SER A 32 4.15 -1.31 2.60
N GLY A 33 5.41 -1.41 2.17
CA GLY A 33 6.12 -0.34 1.46
C GLY A 33 5.76 -0.20 -0.04
N ASN A 34 4.73 -0.92 -0.49
CA ASN A 34 4.21 -0.90 -1.86
C ASN A 34 2.74 -0.44 -1.87
N SER A 35 2.46 0.63 -1.12
CA SER A 35 1.16 1.28 -1.14
C SER A 35 1.15 2.41 -2.17
N TRP A 36 0.04 2.56 -2.89
CA TRP A 36 -0.14 3.57 -3.92
C TRP A 36 -1.42 4.36 -3.67
N ALA A 37 -1.50 5.56 -4.23
CA ALA A 37 -2.75 6.31 -4.26
C ALA A 37 -3.84 5.50 -4.97
N ASN A 38 -5.03 5.45 -4.36
CA ASN A 38 -6.23 4.83 -4.89
C ASN A 38 -6.12 3.32 -5.17
N MET A 39 -5.17 2.65 -4.51
CA MET A 39 -4.95 1.20 -4.67
C MET A 39 -4.88 0.53 -3.30
N GLY A 40 -5.38 -0.69 -3.24
CA GLY A 40 -5.41 -1.56 -2.08
C GLY A 40 -4.49 -2.77 -2.17
N GLN A 41 -4.55 -3.58 -1.13
CA GLN A 41 -3.95 -4.89 -1.08
C GLN A 41 -4.96 -5.91 -0.60
N GLU A 42 -4.91 -7.08 -1.22
CA GLU A 42 -5.79 -8.17 -0.89
C GLU A 42 -5.39 -8.81 0.44
N CYS A 43 -6.38 -9.00 1.31
CA CYS A 43 -6.16 -9.72 2.55
C CYS A 43 -5.91 -11.21 2.25
N ILE A 44 -4.72 -11.72 2.58
CA ILE A 44 -4.33 -13.14 2.35
C ILE A 44 -5.32 -14.18 2.89
N LYS A 45 -6.10 -13.85 3.94
CA LYS A 45 -7.10 -14.77 4.52
C LYS A 45 -8.47 -14.65 3.86
N CYS A 46 -8.87 -13.43 3.49
CA CYS A 46 -10.24 -13.13 3.09
C CYS A 46 -10.41 -12.90 1.60
N HIS A 47 -9.31 -12.75 0.86
CA HIS A 47 -9.28 -12.46 -0.57
C HIS A 47 -10.15 -11.27 -0.98
N ILE A 48 -10.24 -10.25 -0.09
CA ILE A 48 -10.91 -8.98 -0.38
C ILE A 48 -9.87 -7.88 -0.54
N ASN A 49 -10.11 -6.94 -1.44
CA ASN A 49 -9.29 -5.74 -1.57
C ASN A 49 -9.47 -4.85 -0.33
N VAL A 50 -8.36 -4.41 0.25
CA VAL A 50 -8.34 -3.55 1.44
C VAL A 50 -7.51 -2.32 1.14
N TYR A 51 -8.14 -1.16 1.25
CA TYR A 51 -7.45 0.12 1.13
C TYR A 51 -6.68 0.45 2.42
N PRO A 52 -5.50 1.08 2.32
CA PRO A 52 -4.74 1.51 3.48
C PRO A 52 -5.51 2.61 4.23
N HIS A 53 -5.55 2.51 5.56
CA HIS A 53 -6.20 3.52 6.41
C HIS A 53 -5.22 4.64 6.82
N LYS A 54 -3.92 4.37 6.72
CA LYS A 54 -2.83 5.34 6.87
C LYS A 54 -1.80 5.10 5.79
N GLN A 55 -1.26 6.18 5.25
CA GLN A 55 -0.16 6.16 4.30
C GLN A 55 0.85 7.24 4.71
N ARG A 56 2.14 6.89 4.64
CA ARG A 56 3.26 7.79 4.97
C ARG A 56 4.38 7.63 3.94
N PRO A 57 5.18 8.68 3.68
CA PRO A 57 6.35 8.58 2.81
C PRO A 57 7.27 7.41 3.22
N LEU A 58 7.97 6.83 2.25
CA LEU A 58 8.97 5.80 2.51
C LEU A 58 10.24 6.40 3.13
N GLU A 59 10.59 7.61 2.71
CA GLU A 59 11.76 8.34 3.18
C GLU A 59 11.50 8.86 4.62
N LYS A 60 12.34 8.44 5.57
CA LYS A 60 12.47 9.13 6.86
C LYS A 60 13.48 10.27 6.71
N PRO A 61 13.34 11.38 7.46
CA PRO A 61 14.30 12.50 7.42
C PRO A 61 15.77 12.08 7.66
N ASP A 62 16.01 11.01 8.42
CA ASP A 62 17.36 10.53 8.77
C ASP A 62 17.91 9.41 7.85
N GLY A 63 17.27 9.13 6.70
CA GLY A 63 17.78 8.14 5.74
C GLY A 63 17.70 6.65 6.17
N LEU A 64 17.19 6.36 7.37
CA LEU A 64 16.93 5.00 7.85
C LEU A 64 15.63 4.44 7.25
N ASP A 65 15.68 4.01 5.98
CA ASP A 65 14.63 3.16 5.41
C ASP A 65 14.68 1.78 6.09
N VAL A 66 13.67 1.50 6.92
CA VAL A 66 13.56 0.25 7.68
C VAL A 66 12.90 -0.88 6.87
N SER A 67 12.59 -0.64 5.59
CA SER A 67 12.05 -1.67 4.71
C SER A 67 13.14 -2.24 3.83
N ASP A 68 13.31 -3.56 3.90
CA ASP A 68 14.17 -4.28 2.97
C ASP A 68 13.66 -4.09 1.54
N GLN A 69 14.34 -3.22 0.78
CA GLN A 69 13.98 -2.89 -0.59
C GLN A 69 14.24 -4.02 -1.57
N SER A 70 15.03 -5.03 -1.19
CA SER A 70 15.28 -6.23 -1.98
C SER A 70 14.13 -7.23 -1.87
N LYS A 71 13.46 -7.29 -0.72
CA LYS A 71 12.37 -8.25 -0.49
C LYS A 71 11.20 -8.00 -1.41
N GLU A 72 10.91 -8.97 -2.26
CA GLU A 72 9.73 -8.95 -3.12
C GLU A 72 8.45 -8.98 -2.27
N HIS A 73 7.45 -8.23 -2.72
CA HIS A 73 6.13 -8.26 -2.09
C HIS A 73 5.21 -9.21 -2.85
N PRO A 74 4.16 -9.76 -2.21
CA PRO A 74 3.23 -10.67 -2.88
C PRO A 74 2.44 -9.93 -3.96
N GLN A 75 2.90 -10.03 -5.22
CA GLN A 75 2.33 -9.33 -6.37
C GLN A 75 0.87 -9.72 -6.62
N HIS A 76 0.53 -10.99 -6.39
CA HIS A 76 -0.84 -11.50 -6.50
C HIS A 76 -1.81 -10.92 -5.46
N LEU A 77 -1.32 -10.23 -4.42
CA LEU A 77 -2.15 -9.50 -3.47
C LEU A 77 -2.13 -7.99 -3.70
N CYS A 78 -1.31 -7.48 -4.60
CA CYS A 78 -1.16 -6.04 -4.84
C CYS A 78 -2.08 -5.58 -5.97
N GLU A 79 -3.05 -4.70 -5.69
CA GLU A 79 -3.97 -4.19 -6.73
C GLU A 79 -3.21 -3.49 -7.84
N LYS A 80 -2.17 -2.69 -7.50
CA LYS A 80 -1.34 -2.03 -8.51
C LYS A 80 -0.64 -3.02 -9.43
N CYS A 81 -0.08 -4.11 -8.91
CA CYS A 81 0.55 -5.15 -9.75
C CYS A 81 -0.48 -5.85 -10.64
N LYS A 82 -1.67 -6.15 -10.12
CA LYS A 82 -2.77 -6.74 -10.91
C LYS A 82 -3.19 -5.82 -12.06
N VAL A 83 -3.35 -4.53 -11.79
CA VAL A 83 -3.74 -3.52 -12.80
C VAL A 83 -2.64 -3.33 -13.86
N LEU A 84 -1.37 -3.34 -13.46
CA LEU A 84 -0.26 -3.19 -14.39
C LEU A 84 0.04 -4.46 -15.21
N GLY A 85 -0.29 -5.64 -14.68
CA GLY A 85 0.16 -6.93 -15.22
C GLY A 85 1.65 -7.21 -14.96
N TYR A 86 2.36 -6.35 -14.22
CA TYR A 86 3.77 -6.51 -13.88
C TYR A 86 4.13 -5.89 -12.52
N TYR A 87 5.37 -6.11 -12.09
CA TYR A 87 5.89 -5.67 -10.80
C TYR A 87 5.84 -4.15 -10.58
N CYS A 88 5.02 -3.69 -9.63
CA CYS A 88 4.75 -2.26 -9.45
C CYS A 88 5.96 -1.42 -9.02
N ARG A 89 7.03 -2.01 -8.44
CA ARG A 89 8.24 -1.23 -8.10
C ARG A 89 9.02 -0.74 -9.32
N ARG A 90 8.69 -1.24 -10.53
CA ARG A 90 9.22 -0.71 -11.80
C ARG A 90 8.60 0.64 -12.17
N VAL A 91 7.49 1.01 -11.54
CA VAL A 91 6.88 2.34 -11.69
C VAL A 91 7.57 3.27 -10.68
N GLN A 92 8.19 4.34 -11.16
CA GLN A 92 8.82 5.39 -10.33
C GLN A 92 7.81 6.46 -9.92
#